data_AF-A0A639XN83-F1
#
_entry.id   AF-A0A639XN83-F1
#
_cell.length_a   1.000
_cell.length_b   1.000
_cell.length_c   1.000
_cell.angle_alpha   90.00
_cell.angle_beta   90.00
_cell.angle_gamma   90.00
#
_symmetry.space_group_name_H-M   'P 1'
#
loop_
_entity.id
_entity.type
_entity.pdbx_description
1 polymer ?
#
loop_
_entity_poly.entity_id
_entity_poly.type
_entity_poly.pdbx_seq_one_letter_code
_entity_poly.pdbx_strand_id
1 'polypeptide(L)'
;MLTATITFYKIDEFGFYRRNKEKYPDRFFGDVNSVFSDFSKWLAAQENLGSTCTFEVNKEEGGQNIFCKDYYKHEDGNEYLIILWNEMSNADNKILAMPKTAKIGSNGVKEPKTEDDDIIGLPSYFWFIPDLELFAVVYFKHSVSNIKAMQQYIKEYCHALSGFVTLDKKGVSYYTDGTSPKGKYR
;
A
#
# COMPACT_ATOMS: atom_id res chain seq x y z
N MET A 1 -0.30 16.03 23.66
CA MET A 1 0.09 16.46 22.30
C MET A 1 0.88 15.31 21.68
N LEU A 2 0.50 14.84 20.48
CA LEU A 2 1.27 13.82 19.77
C LEU A 2 2.46 14.49 19.07
N THR A 3 3.64 13.86 19.13
CA THR A 3 4.84 14.34 18.43
C THR A 3 5.13 13.41 17.27
N ALA A 4 5.40 13.99 16.11
CA ALA A 4 5.75 13.28 14.89
C ALA A 4 7.14 13.67 14.40
N THR A 5 7.89 12.70 13.86
CA THR A 5 9.08 12.95 13.04
C THR A 5 8.71 12.72 11.58
N ILE A 6 8.95 13.71 10.72
CA ILE A 6 8.64 13.63 9.30
C ILE A 6 9.96 13.53 8.54
N THR A 7 10.13 12.47 7.74
CA THR A 7 11.31 12.28 6.90
C THR A 7 10.88 12.23 5.44
N PHE A 8 11.46 13.10 4.61
CA PHE A 8 11.18 13.17 3.18
C PHE A 8 12.16 12.31 2.39
N TYR A 9 11.65 11.68 1.34
CA TYR A 9 12.37 10.82 0.42
C TYR A 9 12.02 11.22 -1.00
N LYS A 10 13.03 11.18 -1.87
CA LYS A 10 12.83 11.37 -3.30
C LYS A 10 12.25 10.10 -3.93
N ILE A 11 11.31 10.28 -4.85
CA ILE A 11 10.77 9.22 -5.70
C ILE A 11 11.62 9.19 -6.97
N ASP A 12 12.58 8.26 -7.03
CA ASP A 12 13.42 8.10 -8.24
C ASP A 12 12.69 7.31 -9.34
N GLU A 13 11.92 6.28 -8.98
CA GLU A 13 11.14 5.46 -9.91
C GLU A 13 9.79 5.10 -9.30
N PHE A 14 8.70 5.31 -10.07
CA PHE A 14 7.34 4.90 -9.70
C PHE A 14 6.50 4.69 -10.96
N GLY A 15 5.93 3.50 -11.10
CA GLY A 15 5.04 3.12 -12.19
C GLY A 15 5.46 1.84 -12.89
N PHE A 16 4.90 1.61 -14.07
CA PHE A 16 5.15 0.41 -14.87
C PHE A 16 6.29 0.68 -15.86
N TYR A 17 7.30 -0.19 -15.83
CA TYR A 17 8.46 -0.09 -16.71
C TYR A 17 8.53 -1.32 -17.61
N ARG A 18 8.96 -1.11 -18.86
CA ARG A 18 9.22 -2.23 -19.76
C ARG A 18 10.42 -3.04 -19.24
N ARG A 19 10.44 -4.34 -19.54
CA ARG A 19 11.63 -5.18 -19.33
C ARG A 19 12.79 -4.67 -20.18
N ASN A 20 14.02 -4.85 -19.68
CA ASN A 20 15.26 -4.30 -20.23
C ASN A 20 15.36 -2.77 -20.04
N LYS A 21 15.88 -2.35 -18.87
CA LYS A 21 16.08 -0.94 -18.48
C LYS A 21 16.99 -0.18 -19.43
N GLU A 22 18.04 -0.85 -19.93
CA GLU A 22 19.00 -0.23 -20.84
C GLU A 22 18.33 0.20 -22.14
N LYS A 23 17.40 -0.61 -22.64
CA LYS A 23 16.65 -0.31 -23.86
C LYS A 23 15.46 0.61 -23.62
N TYR A 24 14.81 0.51 -22.46
CA TYR A 24 13.62 1.29 -22.10
C TYR A 24 13.80 1.86 -20.68
N PRO A 25 14.55 2.97 -20.54
CA PRO A 25 14.85 3.55 -19.24
C PRO A 25 13.64 4.26 -18.64
N ASP A 26 12.78 4.82 -19.48
CA ASP A 26 11.67 5.66 -19.05
C ASP A 26 10.46 4.85 -18.57
N ARG A 27 9.69 5.47 -17.67
CA ARG A 27 8.39 4.97 -17.25
C ARG A 27 7.50 4.80 -18.47
N PHE A 28 6.87 3.63 -18.57
CA PHE A 28 5.94 3.36 -19.66
C PHE A 28 4.57 3.98 -19.40
N PHE A 29 3.98 3.73 -18.22
CA PHE A 29 2.77 4.40 -17.71
C PHE A 29 2.65 4.23 -16.19
N GLY A 30 1.57 4.73 -15.59
CA GLY A 30 1.24 4.52 -14.17
C GLY A 30 2.03 5.41 -13.22
N ASP A 31 1.98 6.72 -13.42
CA ASP A 31 2.51 7.67 -12.44
C ASP A 31 1.78 7.59 -11.08
N VAL A 32 2.28 8.32 -10.08
CA VAL A 32 1.71 8.31 -8.72
C VAL A 32 0.22 8.68 -8.72
N ASN A 33 -0.17 9.67 -9.53
CA ASN A 33 -1.54 10.16 -9.59
C ASN A 33 -2.51 9.13 -10.16
N SER A 34 -2.14 8.50 -11.28
CA SER A 34 -2.95 7.47 -11.94
C SER A 34 -3.07 6.22 -11.07
N VAL A 35 -1.98 5.77 -10.45
CA VAL A 35 -1.99 4.61 -9.53
C VAL A 35 -2.85 4.89 -8.31
N PHE A 36 -2.72 6.05 -7.65
CA PHE A 36 -3.54 6.32 -6.47
C PHE A 36 -4.99 6.67 -6.79
N SER A 37 -5.26 7.21 -7.98
CA SER A 37 -6.64 7.34 -8.47
C SER A 37 -7.30 5.97 -8.65
N ASP A 38 -6.60 4.98 -9.19
CA ASP A 38 -7.12 3.61 -9.33
C ASP A 38 -7.23 2.93 -7.97
N PHE A 39 -6.20 3.06 -7.12
CA PHE A 39 -6.14 2.52 -5.77
C PHE A 39 -7.32 2.96 -4.92
N SER A 40 -7.67 4.25 -4.96
CA SER A 40 -8.82 4.76 -4.20
C SER A 40 -10.15 4.12 -4.60
N LYS A 41 -10.33 3.76 -5.89
CA LYS A 41 -11.54 3.10 -6.38
C LYS A 41 -11.59 1.65 -5.91
N TRP A 42 -10.46 0.94 -6.02
CA TRP A 42 -10.32 -0.41 -5.50
C TRP A 42 -10.56 -0.46 -3.98
N LEU A 43 -9.97 0.47 -3.23
CA LEU A 43 -10.10 0.53 -1.77
C LEU A 43 -11.54 0.83 -1.34
N ALA A 44 -12.25 1.72 -2.06
CA ALA A 44 -13.65 2.02 -1.79
C ALA A 44 -14.59 0.82 -2.03
N ALA A 45 -14.17 -0.17 -2.82
CA ALA A 45 -14.92 -1.41 -3.03
C ALA A 45 -14.65 -2.47 -1.94
N GLN A 46 -13.69 -2.24 -1.04
CA GLN A 46 -13.37 -3.17 0.04
C GLN A 46 -14.34 -3.00 1.21
N GLU A 47 -14.80 -4.11 1.79
CA GLU A 47 -15.81 -4.10 2.85
C GLU A 47 -15.20 -3.72 4.21
N ASN A 48 -14.00 -4.22 4.49
CA ASN A 48 -13.35 -4.12 5.80
C ASN A 48 -11.82 -4.17 5.68
N LEU A 49 -11.12 -3.94 6.79
CA LEU A 49 -9.66 -3.96 6.87
C LEU A 49 -9.08 -5.29 6.34
N GLY A 50 -9.65 -6.43 6.72
CA GLY A 50 -9.17 -7.75 6.33
C GLY A 50 -9.18 -7.97 4.82
N SER A 51 -10.13 -7.36 4.10
CA SER A 51 -10.20 -7.41 2.63
C SER A 51 -9.17 -6.52 1.90
N THR A 52 -8.40 -5.71 2.63
CA THR A 52 -7.40 -4.80 2.03
C THR A 52 -6.00 -5.40 1.89
N CYS A 53 -5.80 -6.69 2.16
CA CYS A 53 -4.50 -7.31 1.95
C CYS A 53 -4.21 -7.48 0.45
N THR A 54 -3.04 -7.07 -0.01
CA THR A 54 -2.71 -7.07 -1.45
C THR A 54 -1.92 -8.29 -1.92
N PHE A 55 -1.49 -9.15 -0.97
CA PHE A 55 -0.75 -10.37 -1.23
C PHE A 55 -0.95 -11.36 -0.08
N GLU A 56 -0.72 -12.64 -0.34
CA GLU A 56 -0.70 -13.67 0.69
C GLU A 56 0.74 -13.91 1.18
N VAL A 57 0.90 -14.13 2.48
CA VAL A 57 2.19 -14.46 3.08
C VAL A 57 2.17 -15.87 3.66
N ASN A 58 3.32 -16.56 3.59
CA ASN A 58 3.49 -17.81 4.32
C ASN A 58 3.68 -17.51 5.82
N LYS A 59 2.67 -17.83 6.62
CA LYS A 59 2.70 -17.64 8.08
C LYS A 59 3.69 -18.56 8.78
N GLU A 60 3.92 -19.76 8.24
CA GLU A 60 4.85 -20.74 8.79
C GLU A 60 6.31 -20.26 8.65
N GLU A 61 6.59 -19.45 7.62
CA GLU A 61 7.88 -18.81 7.39
C GLU A 61 8.01 -17.44 8.10
N GLY A 62 7.06 -17.07 8.95
CA GLY A 62 7.07 -15.80 9.68
C GLY A 62 6.58 -14.59 8.88
N GLY A 63 5.88 -14.82 7.77
CA GLY A 63 5.32 -13.77 6.92
C GLY A 63 4.28 -12.90 7.65
N GLN A 64 4.35 -11.60 7.43
CA GLN A 64 3.47 -10.60 8.02
C GLN A 64 2.65 -9.91 6.93
N ASN A 65 1.32 -9.90 7.09
CA ASN A 65 0.45 -9.22 6.13
C ASN A 65 0.50 -7.71 6.34
N ILE A 66 0.08 -6.99 5.31
CA ILE A 66 -0.06 -5.54 5.33
C ILE A 66 -1.45 -5.20 4.82
N PHE A 67 -2.13 -4.33 5.54
CA PHE A 67 -3.50 -3.90 5.22
C PHE A 67 -3.54 -2.39 5.07
N CYS A 68 -4.43 -1.86 4.23
CA CYS A 68 -4.69 -0.42 4.19
C CYS A 68 -5.74 -0.06 5.24
N LYS A 69 -5.27 0.57 6.33
CA LYS A 69 -6.12 1.07 7.40
C LYS A 69 -6.95 2.25 6.94
N ASP A 70 -6.31 3.17 6.22
CA ASP A 70 -6.93 4.43 5.81
C ASP A 70 -6.21 5.02 4.59
N TYR A 71 -6.94 5.86 3.88
CA TYR A 71 -6.47 6.58 2.72
C TYR A 71 -7.17 7.93 2.63
N TYR A 72 -6.38 8.97 2.44
CA TYR A 72 -6.88 10.33 2.25
C TYR A 72 -6.23 10.95 1.02
N LYS A 73 -7.04 11.57 0.18
CA LYS A 73 -6.60 12.43 -0.91
C LYS A 73 -6.96 13.87 -0.57
N HIS A 74 -6.03 14.79 -0.71
CA HIS A 74 -6.31 16.22 -0.56
C HIS A 74 -7.32 16.67 -1.62
N GLU A 75 -8.35 17.43 -1.23
CA GLU A 75 -9.50 17.78 -2.09
C GLU A 75 -9.07 18.51 -3.37
N ASP A 76 -8.16 19.47 -3.24
CA ASP A 76 -7.72 20.36 -4.33
C ASP A 76 -6.33 20.01 -4.87
N GLY A 77 -5.74 18.89 -4.42
CA GLY A 77 -4.33 18.58 -4.67
C GLY A 77 -4.08 17.17 -5.18
N ASN A 78 -2.83 16.94 -5.56
CA ASN A 78 -2.31 15.62 -5.91
C ASN A 78 -1.64 14.93 -4.71
N GLU A 79 -2.01 15.31 -3.49
CA GLU A 79 -1.39 14.75 -2.29
C GLU A 79 -2.20 13.60 -1.72
N TYR A 80 -1.48 12.57 -1.27
CA TYR A 80 -2.08 11.32 -0.79
C TYR A 80 -1.47 10.92 0.54
N LEU A 81 -2.30 10.67 1.53
CA LEU A 81 -1.90 10.05 2.79
C LEU A 81 -2.40 8.61 2.82
N ILE A 82 -1.49 7.67 3.04
CA ILE A 82 -1.78 6.24 3.18
C ILE A 82 -1.39 5.81 4.57
N ILE A 83 -2.33 5.16 5.26
CA ILE A 83 -2.09 4.54 6.55
C ILE A 83 -2.18 3.03 6.35
N LEU A 84 -1.05 2.35 6.54
CA LEU A 84 -1.00 0.89 6.51
C LEU A 84 -1.02 0.34 7.93
N TRP A 85 -1.65 -0.82 8.11
CA TRP A 85 -1.55 -1.63 9.31
C TRP A 85 -0.59 -2.79 9.03
N ASN A 86 0.56 -2.78 9.70
CA ASN A 86 1.58 -3.79 9.53
C ASN A 86 1.35 -4.86 10.59
N GLU A 87 0.96 -6.05 10.17
CA GLU A 87 0.84 -7.17 11.09
C GLU A 87 2.20 -7.48 11.70
N MET A 88 2.24 -7.83 12.98
CA MET A 88 3.47 -8.19 13.66
C MET A 88 3.26 -9.42 14.53
N SER A 89 4.31 -10.24 14.67
CA SER A 89 4.37 -11.22 15.74
C SER A 89 4.58 -10.51 17.08
N ASN A 90 4.08 -11.12 18.16
CA ASN A 90 3.85 -10.51 19.48
C ASN A 90 5.16 -10.23 20.27
N ALA A 91 6.14 -9.54 19.68
CA ALA A 91 7.53 -9.58 20.10
C ALA A 91 8.07 -8.34 20.82
N ASP A 92 7.33 -7.24 21.00
CA ASP A 92 7.88 -6.04 21.66
C ASP A 92 6.81 -5.14 22.32
N ASN A 93 6.25 -5.55 23.47
CA ASN A 93 5.61 -4.70 24.50
C ASN A 93 4.71 -3.51 24.07
N LYS A 94 4.13 -3.54 22.87
CA LYS A 94 3.21 -2.53 22.32
C LYS A 94 2.15 -3.27 21.52
N ILE A 95 1.21 -3.90 22.22
CA ILE A 95 0.20 -4.71 21.56
C ILE A 95 -0.99 -3.82 21.22
N LEU A 96 -1.00 -3.33 19.98
CA LEU A 96 -2.19 -2.78 19.36
C LEU A 96 -2.79 -3.85 18.45
N ALA A 97 -4.10 -3.83 18.37
CA ALA A 97 -4.87 -4.76 17.57
C ALA A 97 -5.98 -4.02 16.84
N MET A 98 -6.31 -4.51 15.65
CA MET A 98 -7.46 -4.06 14.88
C MET A 98 -8.33 -5.25 14.49
N PRO A 99 -9.66 -5.19 14.68
CA PRO A 99 -10.55 -6.23 14.15
C PRO A 99 -10.39 -6.35 12.64
N LYS A 100 -10.29 -7.56 12.10
CA LYS A 100 -10.32 -7.75 10.63
C LYS A 100 -11.56 -7.15 9.98
N THR A 101 -12.69 -7.18 10.68
CA THR A 101 -13.97 -6.62 10.25
C THR A 101 -14.08 -5.10 10.43
N ALA A 102 -13.03 -4.44 10.93
CA ALA A 102 -13.06 -2.99 11.11
C ALA A 102 -13.28 -2.27 9.78
N LYS A 103 -14.16 -1.27 9.78
CA LYS A 103 -14.34 -0.39 8.63
C LYS A 103 -13.05 0.37 8.35
N ILE A 104 -12.70 0.50 7.08
CA ILE A 104 -11.58 1.33 6.62
C ILE A 104 -11.80 2.78 7.09
N GLY A 105 -10.76 3.42 7.62
CA GLY A 105 -10.80 4.76 8.22
C GLY A 105 -11.37 4.84 9.63
N SER A 106 -11.77 3.72 10.25
CA SER A 106 -12.26 3.73 11.63
C SER A 106 -11.14 3.91 12.67
N ASN A 107 -11.52 4.43 13.85
CA ASN A 107 -10.63 4.60 15.01
C ASN A 107 -10.56 3.35 15.91
N GLY A 108 -10.74 2.15 15.36
CA GLY A 108 -10.90 0.88 16.08
C GLY A 108 -9.64 0.25 16.67
N VAL A 109 -8.61 1.04 16.99
CA VAL A 109 -7.38 0.52 17.63
C VAL A 109 -7.70 0.14 19.08
N LYS A 110 -7.45 -1.11 19.44
CA LYS A 110 -7.70 -1.64 20.79
C LYS A 110 -6.52 -2.47 21.29
N GLU A 111 -6.55 -2.80 22.57
CA GLU A 111 -5.69 -3.87 23.11
C GLU A 111 -6.18 -5.23 22.56
N PRO A 112 -5.26 -6.16 22.27
CA PRO A 112 -5.60 -7.49 21.78
C PRO A 112 -6.47 -8.24 22.78
N LYS A 113 -7.47 -8.99 22.30
CA LYS A 113 -8.20 -9.96 23.12
C LYS A 113 -7.97 -11.35 22.55
N THR A 114 -7.75 -12.32 23.43
CA THR A 114 -7.38 -13.72 23.10
C THR A 114 -8.40 -14.50 22.26
N GLU A 115 -9.62 -13.97 22.09
CA GLU A 115 -10.72 -14.64 21.37
C GLU A 115 -11.17 -13.90 20.10
N ASP A 116 -10.61 -12.72 19.81
CA ASP A 116 -11.00 -11.92 18.65
C ASP A 116 -10.12 -12.26 17.44
N ASP A 117 -10.71 -12.25 16.23
CA ASP A 117 -10.01 -12.37 14.94
C ASP A 117 -9.26 -11.06 14.59
N ASP A 118 -8.49 -10.58 15.55
CA ASP A 118 -7.78 -9.32 15.50
C ASP A 118 -6.44 -9.45 14.78
N ILE A 119 -6.10 -8.40 14.03
CA ILE A 119 -4.79 -8.23 13.42
C ILE A 119 -3.90 -7.48 14.42
N ILE A 120 -3.01 -8.20 15.07
CA ILE A 120 -1.97 -7.59 15.92
C ILE A 120 -0.97 -6.88 15.03
N GLY A 121 -0.67 -5.62 15.30
CA GLY A 121 0.19 -4.84 14.43
C GLY A 121 0.39 -3.40 14.86
N LEU A 122 1.08 -2.64 14.02
CA LEU A 122 1.31 -1.20 14.21
C LEU A 122 1.03 -0.43 12.92
N PRO A 123 0.52 0.81 13.04
CA PRO A 123 0.30 1.65 11.87
C PRO A 123 1.63 2.17 11.31
N SER A 124 1.64 2.48 10.02
CA SER A 124 2.68 3.27 9.34
C SER A 124 2.04 4.26 8.40
N TYR A 125 2.60 5.46 8.32
CA TYR A 125 1.98 6.62 7.66
C TYR A 125 2.90 7.13 6.54
N PHE A 126 2.35 7.24 5.33
CA PHE A 126 3.08 7.66 4.14
C PHE A 126 2.33 8.79 3.44
N TRP A 127 2.97 9.93 3.25
CA TRP A 127 2.41 11.10 2.58
C TRP A 127 3.12 11.32 1.25
N PHE A 128 2.44 11.09 0.14
CA PHE A 128 2.96 11.30 -1.20
C PHE A 128 2.63 12.71 -1.68
N ILE A 129 3.64 13.38 -2.24
CA ILE A 129 3.59 14.74 -2.79
C ILE A 129 4.17 14.68 -4.22
N PRO A 130 3.40 14.18 -5.20
CA PRO A 130 3.87 13.87 -6.55
C PRO A 130 4.40 15.10 -7.29
N ASP A 131 3.81 16.28 -7.08
CA ASP A 131 4.22 17.52 -7.73
C ASP A 131 5.65 17.94 -7.34
N LEU A 132 6.18 17.40 -6.23
CA LEU A 132 7.57 17.58 -5.79
C LEU A 132 8.44 16.34 -6.04
N GLU A 133 7.89 15.26 -6.60
CA GLU A 133 8.54 13.95 -6.71
C GLU A 133 9.02 13.40 -5.35
N LEU A 134 8.25 13.66 -4.29
CA LEU A 134 8.59 13.25 -2.92
C LEU A 134 7.51 12.36 -2.31
N PHE A 135 7.92 11.55 -1.33
CA PHE A 135 7.04 11.07 -0.28
C PHE A 135 7.68 11.26 1.08
N ALA A 136 6.86 11.35 2.12
CA ALA A 136 7.29 11.46 3.50
C ALA A 136 6.82 10.25 4.32
N VAL A 137 7.68 9.79 5.23
CA VAL A 137 7.29 8.89 6.31
C VAL A 137 6.97 9.74 7.53
N VAL A 138 5.76 9.60 8.06
CA VAL A 138 5.33 10.29 9.29
C VAL A 138 5.39 9.29 10.44
N TYR A 139 6.41 9.44 11.29
CA TYR A 139 6.64 8.56 12.42
C TYR A 139 6.06 9.13 13.72
N PHE A 140 5.25 8.32 14.39
CA PHE A 140 4.80 8.54 15.77
C PHE A 140 5.37 7.45 16.68
N LYS A 141 5.44 7.70 18.00
CA LYS A 141 5.95 6.73 18.98
C LYS A 141 5.22 5.37 18.95
N HIS A 142 3.96 5.35 18.53
CA HIS A 142 3.11 4.16 18.38
C HIS A 142 3.08 3.60 16.95
N SER A 143 3.89 4.12 16.03
CA SER A 143 3.91 3.68 14.63
C SER A 143 5.24 2.99 14.29
N VAL A 144 5.30 2.39 13.11
CA VAL A 144 6.53 1.88 12.50
C VAL A 144 6.87 2.66 11.24
N SER A 145 8.16 2.74 10.93
CA SER A 145 8.66 3.28 9.66
C SER A 145 9.14 2.13 8.80
N ASN A 146 8.25 1.59 7.96
CA ASN A 146 8.57 0.44 7.11
C ASN A 146 8.33 0.76 5.63
N ILE A 147 9.31 1.44 5.01
CA ILE A 147 9.24 1.82 3.59
C ILE A 147 9.17 0.59 2.69
N LYS A 148 9.88 -0.49 3.02
CA LYS A 148 9.86 -1.73 2.23
C LYS A 148 8.47 -2.38 2.22
N ALA A 149 7.80 -2.42 3.37
CA ALA A 149 6.42 -2.87 3.48
C ALA A 149 5.48 -2.03 2.61
N MET A 150 5.60 -0.72 2.63
CA MET A 150 4.81 0.16 1.76
C MET A 150 5.09 -0.09 0.27
N GLN A 151 6.36 -0.19 -0.11
CA GLN A 151 6.74 -0.46 -1.51
C GLN A 151 6.17 -1.80 -1.98
N GLN A 152 6.28 -2.85 -1.15
CA GLN A 152 5.70 -4.16 -1.44
C GLN A 152 4.18 -4.07 -1.56
N TYR A 153 3.50 -3.44 -0.60
CA TYR A 153 2.05 -3.32 -0.59
C TYR A 153 1.50 -2.67 -1.86
N ILE A 154 2.08 -1.53 -2.28
CA ILE A 154 1.69 -0.83 -3.52
C ILE A 154 2.05 -1.66 -4.75
N LYS A 155 3.23 -2.28 -4.77
CA LYS A 155 3.67 -3.12 -5.89
C LYS A 155 2.74 -4.30 -6.13
N GLU A 156 2.40 -5.04 -5.07
CA GLU A 156 1.51 -6.21 -5.17
C GLU A 156 0.09 -5.78 -5.56
N TYR A 157 -0.39 -4.64 -5.06
CA TYR A 157 -1.62 -4.02 -5.57
C TYR A 157 -1.54 -3.77 -7.08
N CYS A 158 -0.50 -3.08 -7.56
CA CYS A 158 -0.31 -2.82 -8.98
C CYS A 158 -0.26 -4.12 -9.80
N HIS A 159 0.36 -5.17 -9.27
CA HIS A 159 0.57 -6.43 -9.95
C HIS A 159 -0.67 -7.30 -10.07
N ALA A 160 -1.53 -7.32 -9.05
CA ALA A 160 -2.60 -8.31 -8.94
C ALA A 160 -4.01 -7.71 -8.91
N LEU A 161 -4.16 -6.46 -8.48
CA LEU A 161 -5.46 -5.89 -8.10
C LEU A 161 -5.82 -4.59 -8.81
N SER A 162 -4.83 -3.90 -9.39
CA SER A 162 -5.07 -2.66 -10.13
C SER A 162 -5.85 -2.88 -11.41
N GLY A 163 -6.58 -1.85 -11.87
CA GLY A 163 -7.23 -1.80 -13.18
C GLY A 163 -6.24 -1.87 -14.35
N PHE A 164 -4.92 -1.80 -14.09
CA PHE A 164 -3.90 -1.92 -15.12
C PHE A 164 -3.60 -3.36 -15.52
N VAL A 165 -4.00 -4.37 -14.74
CA VAL A 165 -3.74 -5.78 -15.06
C VAL A 165 -4.83 -6.37 -15.95
N THR A 166 -4.43 -7.15 -16.95
CA THR A 166 -5.34 -7.89 -17.84
C THR A 166 -4.78 -9.27 -18.13
N LEU A 167 -5.63 -10.29 -18.11
CA LEU A 167 -5.27 -11.66 -18.47
C LEU A 167 -5.54 -11.90 -19.96
N ASP A 168 -4.63 -12.58 -20.66
CA ASP A 168 -4.93 -13.14 -21.97
C ASP A 168 -5.72 -14.45 -21.86
N LYS A 169 -6.10 -15.01 -23.02
CA LYS A 169 -6.84 -16.27 -23.13
C LYS A 169 -6.11 -17.48 -22.51
N LYS A 170 -4.80 -17.36 -22.23
CA LYS A 170 -3.97 -18.40 -21.63
C LYS A 170 -3.67 -18.12 -20.15
N GLY A 171 -4.28 -17.08 -19.56
CA GLY A 171 -4.06 -16.70 -18.16
C GLY A 171 -2.74 -15.95 -17.92
N VAL A 172 -2.07 -15.46 -18.96
CA VAL A 172 -0.87 -14.64 -18.79
C VAL A 172 -1.27 -13.20 -18.48
N SER A 173 -0.69 -12.63 -17.43
CA SER A 173 -0.90 -11.22 -17.06
C SER A 173 -0.11 -10.26 -17.96
N TYR A 174 -0.79 -9.21 -18.40
CA TYR A 174 -0.22 -8.06 -19.10
C TYR A 174 -0.71 -6.78 -18.41
N TYR A 175 0.13 -5.75 -18.41
CA TYR A 175 -0.23 -4.44 -17.88
C TYR A 175 -0.51 -3.43 -19.00
N THR A 176 -1.51 -2.56 -18.84
CA THR A 176 -1.83 -1.48 -19.78
C THR A 176 -2.66 -0.40 -19.08
N ASP A 177 -2.55 0.84 -19.54
CA ASP A 177 -3.46 1.95 -19.16
C ASP A 177 -4.68 2.06 -20.10
N GLY A 178 -4.86 1.09 -21.01
CA GLY A 178 -5.92 1.09 -22.03
C GLY A 178 -5.55 1.86 -23.31
N THR A 179 -4.44 2.58 -23.32
CA THR A 179 -3.91 3.33 -24.49
C THR A 179 -2.58 2.78 -25.00
N SER A 180 -1.83 2.15 -24.10
CA SER A 180 -0.49 1.61 -24.33
C SER A 180 -0.50 0.16 -24.87
N PRO A 181 0.33 -0.19 -25.87
CA PRO A 181 0.44 -1.57 -26.38
C PRO A 181 0.75 -2.59 -25.28
N LYS A 182 0.13 -3.79 -25.35
CA LYS A 182 0.36 -4.88 -24.39
C LYS A 182 1.84 -5.29 -24.36
N GLY A 183 2.41 -5.42 -23.16
CA GLY A 183 3.82 -5.82 -22.95
C GLY A 183 3.99 -6.82 -21.80
N LYS A 184 5.22 -7.35 -21.62
CA LYS A 184 5.63 -8.05 -20.40
C LYS A 184 6.44 -7.07 -19.55
N TYR A 185 6.14 -6.98 -18.26
CA TYR A 185 6.62 -5.88 -17.40
C TYR A 185 7.42 -6.38 -16.20
N ARG A 186 7.93 -5.42 -15.43
CA ARG A 186 8.64 -5.56 -14.18
C ARG A 186 8.15 -4.50 -13.20
#